data_AF-A0A1I4M0Q7-F1
#
_entry.id   AF-A0A1I4M0Q7-F1
#
_cell.length_a   1.000
_cell.length_b   1.000
_cell.length_c   1.000
_cell.angle_alpha   90.00
_cell.angle_beta   90.00
_cell.angle_gamma   90.00
#
_symmetry.space_group_name_H-M   'P 1'
#
loop_
_entity.id
_entity.type
_entity.pdbx_description
1 polymer ?
#
loop_
_entity_poly.entity_id
_entity_poly.type
_entity_poly.pdbx_seq_one_letter_code
_entity_poly.pdbx_strand_id
1 'polypeptide(L)'
;MNIIETLQKIQDYIYGSEHLDPKPLPSLSVVVEEARQEWLNAQHYYNSVSDQDLVDHAVYLMQAAEKKYVYLLKKARQEGIVRSPYTFAGNENDKKQ
;
A
#
# COMPACT_ATOMS: atom_id res chain seq x y z
N MET A 1 -34.08 -30.53 20.67
CA MET A 1 -32.96 -29.85 20.00
C MET A 1 -33.49 -29.33 18.68
N ASN A 2 -33.59 -28.01 18.54
CA ASN A 2 -34.32 -27.39 17.43
C ASN A 2 -33.40 -27.33 16.21
N ILE A 3 -33.68 -28.16 15.21
CA ILE A 3 -32.83 -28.32 14.02
C ILE A 3 -32.63 -26.98 13.29
N ILE A 4 -33.65 -26.12 13.32
CA ILE A 4 -33.58 -24.78 12.71
C ILE A 4 -32.53 -23.91 13.42
N GLU A 5 -32.49 -23.91 14.76
CA GLU A 5 -31.48 -23.15 15.51
C GLU A 5 -30.07 -23.68 15.28
N THR A 6 -29.92 -25.00 15.12
CA THR A 6 -28.62 -25.59 14.79
C THR A 6 -28.18 -25.23 13.39
N LEU A 7 -29.09 -25.17 12.42
CA LEU A 7 -28.80 -24.75 11.06
C LEU A 7 -28.48 -23.25 10.98
N GLN A 8 -29.16 -22.41 11.76
CA GLN A 8 -28.88 -20.98 11.86
C GLN A 8 -27.46 -20.74 12.37
N LYS A 9 -27.07 -21.43 13.45
CA LYS A 9 -25.71 -21.35 14.02
C LYS A 9 -24.65 -21.86 13.06
N ILE A 10 -24.95 -22.93 12.32
CA ILE A 10 -24.04 -23.45 11.28
C ILE A 10 -23.93 -22.44 10.13
N GLN A 11 -25.02 -21.81 9.72
CA GLN A 11 -25.01 -20.78 8.69
C GLN A 11 -24.21 -19.55 9.12
N ASP A 12 -24.38 -19.08 10.35
CA ASP A 12 -23.60 -17.97 10.93
C ASP A 12 -22.13 -18.35 11.12
N TYR A 13 -21.82 -19.61 11.41
CA TYR A 13 -20.44 -20.10 11.52
C TYR A 13 -19.76 -20.26 10.16
N ILE A 14 -20.50 -20.65 9.12
CA ILE A 14 -19.99 -20.83 7.76
C ILE A 14 -19.88 -19.49 7.02
N TYR A 15 -20.82 -18.56 7.21
CA TYR A 15 -20.81 -17.23 6.58
C TYR A 15 -20.19 -16.13 7.44
N GLY A 16 -19.93 -16.37 8.72
CA GLY A 16 -19.40 -15.37 9.67
C GLY A 16 -17.93 -15.02 9.52
N SER A 17 -17.21 -15.62 8.56
CA SER A 17 -15.77 -15.43 8.40
C SER A 17 -15.32 -15.07 6.98
N GLU A 18 -16.22 -14.62 6.10
CA GLU A 18 -15.81 -13.99 4.84
C GLU A 18 -16.96 -13.18 4.22
N HIS A 19 -17.41 -12.13 4.93
CA HIS A 19 -18.05 -11.03 4.22
C HIS A 19 -16.93 -10.39 3.38
N LEU A 20 -16.87 -10.74 2.10
CA LEU A 20 -16.03 -10.10 1.08
C LEU A 20 -16.57 -8.69 0.82
N ASP A 21 -16.63 -7.88 1.88
CA ASP A 21 -16.77 -6.44 1.71
C ASP A 21 -15.52 -6.02 0.93
N PRO A 22 -15.68 -5.45 -0.28
CA PRO A 22 -14.53 -5.07 -1.08
C PRO A 22 -13.69 -4.12 -0.21
N LYS A 23 -12.47 -4.56 0.13
CA LYS A 23 -11.54 -3.74 0.90
C LYS A 23 -11.50 -2.37 0.23
N PRO A 24 -11.87 -1.28 0.93
CA PRO A 24 -11.97 0.02 0.32
C PRO A 24 -10.66 0.33 -0.40
N LEU A 25 -10.78 0.79 -1.65
CA LEU A 25 -9.62 1.10 -2.48
C LEU A 25 -8.70 2.04 -1.69
N PRO A 26 -7.38 1.78 -1.70
CA PRO A 26 -6.44 2.63 -0.99
C PRO A 26 -6.56 4.07 -1.49
N SER A 27 -6.46 5.03 -0.57
CA SER A 27 -6.46 6.44 -0.95
C SER A 27 -5.26 6.73 -1.85
N LEU A 28 -5.40 7.71 -2.75
CA LEU A 28 -4.33 8.05 -3.68
C LEU A 28 -3.01 8.41 -2.95
N SER A 29 -3.09 8.96 -1.74
CA SER A 29 -1.89 9.24 -0.93
C SER A 29 -1.15 7.98 -0.47
N VAL A 30 -1.88 6.90 -0.13
CA VAL A 30 -1.29 5.59 0.18
C VAL A 30 -0.64 5.00 -1.07
N VAL A 31 -1.32 5.05 -2.21
CA VAL A 31 -0.80 4.53 -3.49
C VAL A 31 0.46 5.27 -3.95
N VAL A 32 0.53 6.58 -3.71
CA VAL A 32 1.74 7.39 -3.99
C VAL A 32 2.91 6.95 -3.11
N GLU A 33 2.68 6.70 -1.83
CA GLU A 33 3.75 6.22 -0.93
C GLU A 33 4.21 4.81 -1.29
N GLU A 34 3.27 3.91 -1.62
CA GLU A 34 3.61 2.57 -2.12
C GLU A 34 4.50 2.65 -3.37
N ALA A 35 4.15 3.50 -4.33
CA ALA A 35 4.98 3.72 -5.52
C ALA A 35 6.36 4.32 -5.18
N ARG A 36 6.47 5.15 -4.14
CA ARG A 36 7.75 5.66 -3.64
C ARG A 36 8.61 4.54 -3.09
N GLN A 37 8.02 3.65 -2.28
CA GLN A 37 8.72 2.50 -1.71
C GLN A 37 9.16 1.51 -2.80
N GLU A 38 8.30 1.25 -3.79
CA GLU A 38 8.66 0.46 -4.97
C GLU A 38 9.87 1.04 -5.71
N TRP A 39 9.91 2.36 -5.91
CA TRP A 39 11.04 3.02 -6.57
C TRP A 39 12.33 2.93 -5.75
N LEU A 40 12.26 3.10 -4.43
CA LEU A 40 13.43 2.91 -3.55
C LEU A 40 13.93 1.48 -3.60
N ASN A 41 13.03 0.49 -3.55
CA ASN A 41 13.39 -0.92 -3.64
C ASN A 41 14.04 -1.25 -4.99
N ALA A 42 13.53 -0.69 -6.09
CA ALA A 42 14.13 -0.88 -7.41
C ALA A 42 15.52 -0.25 -7.53
N GLN A 43 15.76 0.91 -6.90
CA GLN A 43 17.10 1.50 -6.78
C GLN A 43 18.04 0.61 -5.97
N HIS A 44 17.58 0.08 -4.84
CA HIS A 44 18.37 -0.87 -4.05
C HIS A 44 18.70 -2.13 -4.84
N TYR A 45 17.74 -2.69 -5.57
CA TYR A 45 17.94 -3.84 -6.43
C TYR A 45 18.99 -3.55 -7.51
N TYR A 46 18.85 -2.45 -8.25
CA TYR A 46 19.83 -2.01 -9.24
C TYR A 46 21.25 -1.90 -8.67
N ASN A 47 21.39 -1.31 -7.47
CA ASN A 47 22.69 -1.18 -6.81
C ASN A 47 23.26 -2.51 -6.30
N SER A 48 22.41 -3.52 -6.06
CA SER A 48 22.82 -4.84 -5.57
C SER A 48 23.14 -5.84 -6.68
N VAL A 49 22.65 -5.61 -7.90
CA VAL A 49 22.84 -6.54 -9.02
C VAL A 49 24.30 -6.48 -9.50
N SER A 50 24.98 -7.62 -9.42
CA SER A 50 26.32 -7.83 -9.95
C SER A 50 26.34 -8.69 -11.22
N ASP A 51 25.25 -9.40 -11.50
CA ASP A 51 25.09 -10.24 -12.68
C ASP A 51 24.77 -9.37 -13.91
N GLN A 52 25.64 -9.45 -14.91
CA GLN A 52 25.53 -8.67 -16.15
C GLN A 52 24.23 -8.95 -16.91
N ASP A 53 23.71 -10.18 -16.83
CA ASP A 53 22.46 -10.56 -17.53
C ASP A 53 21.21 -9.97 -16.85
N LEU A 54 21.34 -9.48 -15.61
CA LEU A 54 20.25 -8.91 -14.82
C LEU A 54 20.28 -7.38 -14.76
N VAL A 55 21.39 -6.73 -15.16
CA VAL A 55 21.53 -5.26 -15.10
C VAL A 55 20.45 -4.57 -15.92
N ASP A 56 20.21 -5.02 -17.16
CA ASP A 56 19.19 -4.43 -18.03
C ASP A 56 17.78 -4.55 -17.43
N HIS A 57 17.49 -5.69 -16.80
CA HIS A 57 16.23 -5.89 -16.08
C HIS A 57 16.11 -4.90 -14.90
N ALA A 58 17.18 -4.73 -14.13
CA ALA A 58 17.19 -3.82 -12.99
C ALA A 58 17.04 -2.35 -13.41
N VAL A 59 17.67 -1.93 -14.52
CA VAL A 59 17.49 -0.60 -15.12
C VAL A 59 16.04 -0.39 -15.52
N TYR A 60 15.45 -1.35 -16.24
CA TYR A 60 14.06 -1.26 -16.68
C TYR A 60 13.09 -1.16 -15.50
N LEU A 61 13.28 -1.97 -14.46
CA LEU A 61 12.46 -1.96 -13.26
C LEU A 61 12.53 -0.60 -12.54
N MET A 62 13.75 -0.06 -12.37
CA MET A 62 13.96 1.24 -11.73
C MET A 62 13.25 2.37 -12.51
N GLN A 63 13.42 2.40 -13.84
CA GLN A 63 12.77 3.40 -14.69
C GLN A 63 11.25 3.28 -14.72
N ALA A 64 10.71 2.06 -14.70
CA ALA A 64 9.28 1.82 -14.65
C ALA A 64 8.67 2.31 -13.32
N ALA A 65 9.32 1.98 -12.19
CA ALA A 65 8.88 2.42 -10.87
C ALA A 65 8.95 3.95 -10.73
N GLU A 66 10.02 4.59 -11.22
CA GLU A 66 10.16 6.04 -11.26
C GLU A 66 9.01 6.70 -12.03
N LYS A 67 8.74 6.22 -13.26
CA LYS A 67 7.65 6.75 -14.10
C LYS A 67 6.29 6.61 -13.42
N LYS A 68 6.01 5.46 -12.77
CA LYS A 68 4.78 5.22 -12.00
C LYS A 68 4.65 6.24 -10.87
N TYR A 69 5.70 6.42 -10.06
CA TYR A 69 5.69 7.35 -8.94
C TYR A 69 5.48 8.80 -9.40
N VAL A 70 6.21 9.26 -10.43
CA VAL A 70 6.07 10.62 -10.98
C VAL A 70 4.67 10.88 -11.53
N TYR A 71 4.07 9.90 -12.21
CA TYR A 71 2.69 10.01 -12.68
C TYR A 71 1.71 10.17 -11.51
N LEU A 72 1.83 9.34 -10.48
CA LEU A 72 0.96 9.39 -9.30
C LEU A 72 1.12 10.70 -8.53
N LEU A 73 2.34 11.24 -8.42
CA LEU A 73 2.57 12.58 -7.85
C LEU A 73 1.85 13.68 -8.63
N LYS A 74 1.89 13.64 -9.97
CA LYS A 74 1.16 14.60 -10.81
C LYS A 74 -0.34 14.50 -10.59
N LYS A 75 -0.88 13.28 -10.52
CA LYS A 75 -2.29 13.02 -10.25
C LYS A 75 -2.71 13.51 -8.86
N ALA A 76 -1.92 13.21 -7.83
CA ALA A 76 -2.19 13.66 -6.46
C ALA A 76 -2.22 15.19 -6.35
N ARG A 77 -1.32 15.90 -7.05
CA ARG A 77 -1.34 17.36 -7.12
C ARG A 77 -2.60 17.91 -7.79
N GLN A 78 -3.07 17.27 -8.86
CA GLN A 78 -4.31 17.66 -9.54
C GLN A 78 -5.54 17.48 -8.64
N GLU A 79 -5.53 16.47 -7.77
CA GLU A 79 -6.59 16.20 -6.80
C GLU A 79 -6.45 17.02 -5.50
N GLY A 80 -5.47 17.94 -5.40
CA GLY A 80 -5.25 18.78 -4.22
C GLY A 80 -4.69 18.03 -3.01
N ILE A 81 -4.13 16.83 -3.21
CA ILE A 81 -3.53 16.01 -2.16
C ILE A 81 -2.10 16.50 -1.92
N VAL A 82 -1.95 17.39 -0.93
CA VAL A 82 -0.65 18.02 -0.58
C VAL A 82 0.08 17.25 0.53
N ARG A 83 -0.65 16.48 1.35
CA ARG A 83 -0.10 15.81 2.55
C ARG A 83 0.06 14.31 2.37
N SER A 84 1.27 13.83 2.65
CA SER A 84 1.49 12.44 3.05
C SER A 84 0.73 12.18 4.36
N PRO A 85 -0.05 11.08 4.48
CA PRO A 85 -0.79 10.74 5.68
C PRO A 85 0.12 10.35 6.86
N TYR A 86 1.44 10.29 6.66
CA TYR A 86 2.42 10.12 7.72
C TYR A 86 2.95 11.48 8.22
N THR A 87 2.06 12.35 8.69
CA THR A 87 2.48 13.33 9.69
C THR A 87 2.72 12.56 10.97
N PHE A 88 3.95 12.53 11.48
CA PHE A 88 4.29 11.96 12.78
C PHE A 88 3.22 12.37 13.81
N ALA A 89 2.37 11.42 14.21
CA ALA A 89 1.58 11.53 15.43
C ALA A 89 2.55 11.34 16.61
N GLY A 90 3.42 12.35 16.81
CA GLY A 90 4.45 12.38 17.84
C GLY A 90 4.11 13.42 18.89
N ASN A 91 3.36 12.98 19.90
CA ASN A 91 3.41 13.38 21.31
C ASN A 91 3.30 14.87 21.69
N GLU A 92 2.08 15.31 22.02
CA GLU A 92 1.79 16.57 22.74
C GLU A 92 2.18 16.54 24.25
N ASN A 93 3.14 15.70 24.68
CA ASN A 93 3.48 15.55 26.10
C ASN A 93 4.79 16.22 26.55
N ASP A 94 5.56 16.85 25.65
CA ASP A 94 6.86 17.47 26.02
C ASP A 94 6.79 18.98 26.35
N LYS A 95 5.61 19.54 26.66
CA LYS A 95 5.47 20.95 27.08
C LYS A 95 5.17 21.17 28.56
N LYS A 96 5.34 20.16 29.41
CA LYS A 96 5.26 20.32 30.87
C LYS A 96 6.38 19.57 31.58
N GLN A 97 7.58 20.14 31.56
CA GLN A 97 8.59 19.97 32.60
C GLN A 97 9.40 21.26 32.72
#